data_AF-A0A7S0QI15-F1
#
_entry.id   AF-A0A7S0QI15-F1
#
_cell.length_a   1.000
_cell.length_b   1.000
_cell.length_c   1.000
_cell.angle_alpha   90.00
_cell.angle_beta   90.00
_cell.angle_gamma   90.00
#
_symmetry.space_group_name_H-M   'P 1'
#
loop_
_entity.id
_entity.type
_entity.pdbx_description
1 polymer ?
#
loop_
_entity_poly.entity_id
_entity_poly.type
_entity_poly.pdbx_seq_one_letter_code
_entity_poly.pdbx_strand_id
1 'polypeptide(L)'
;ERFAAFKGPRDIEGRTYLDTFRDGRFFCREFAPAHYVGVFHSLGVSTVVRLNDACYQRQAFVEGGIDHHDLYFDDCTAPPDAVVERFLDICDREGTVAVHCRAGLGRTGTLIA
;
A
#
# COMPACT_ATOMS: atom_id res chain seq x y z
N GLU A 1 10.63 2.28 -14.40
CA GLU A 1 10.59 2.46 -12.94
C GLU A 1 9.83 1.27 -12.36
N ARG A 2 10.39 0.53 -11.39
CA ARG A 2 9.83 -0.77 -10.93
C ARG A 2 9.00 -0.69 -9.64
N PHE A 3 9.04 0.45 -8.94
CA PHE A 3 8.44 0.58 -7.61
C PHE A 3 7.63 1.86 -7.46
N ALA A 4 6.52 1.77 -6.73
CA ALA A 4 5.76 2.90 -6.24
C ALA A 4 5.62 2.80 -4.71
N ALA A 5 5.88 3.90 -3.99
CA ALA A 5 5.63 4.00 -2.56
C ALA A 5 4.43 4.92 -2.31
N PHE A 6 3.50 4.52 -1.45
CA PHE A 6 2.30 5.31 -1.20
C PHE A 6 1.77 5.18 0.23
N LYS A 7 0.90 6.11 0.62
CA LYS A 7 0.21 6.09 1.92
C LYS A 7 -0.86 4.99 1.93
N GLY A 8 -0.95 4.24 3.02
CA GLY A 8 -1.91 3.15 3.16
C GLY A 8 -3.37 3.62 2.98
N PRO A 9 -4.17 2.94 2.13
CA PRO A 9 -5.59 3.22 1.99
C PRO A 9 -6.36 2.82 3.26
N ARG A 10 -7.59 3.33 3.35
CA ARG A 10 -8.56 2.92 4.38
C ARG A 10 -9.90 2.63 3.76
N ASP A 11 -10.64 1.70 4.36
CA ASP A 11 -12.07 1.59 4.11
C ASP A 11 -12.77 2.81 4.73
N ILE A 12 -13.47 3.57 3.88
CA ILE A 12 -14.11 4.84 4.23
C ILE A 12 -15.59 4.83 3.81
N GLU A 13 -16.25 3.69 4.05
CA GLU A 13 -17.70 3.52 3.93
C GLU A 13 -18.24 3.93 2.54
N GLY A 14 -17.57 3.46 1.49
CA GLY A 14 -17.97 3.72 0.10
C GLY A 14 -17.61 5.10 -0.45
N ARG A 15 -16.93 5.95 0.32
CA ARG A 15 -16.37 7.22 -0.19
C ARG A 15 -15.08 6.97 -0.97
N THR A 16 -14.73 7.90 -1.87
CA THR A 16 -13.43 7.84 -2.59
C THR A 16 -12.29 8.43 -1.77
N TYR A 17 -12.57 9.48 -0.99
CA TYR A 17 -11.64 10.07 -0.03
C TYR A 17 -12.40 10.64 1.18
N LEU A 18 -11.69 10.82 2.29
CA LEU A 18 -12.20 11.43 3.52
C LEU A 18 -11.16 12.40 4.09
N ASP A 19 -11.55 13.65 4.27
CA ASP A 19 -10.73 14.66 4.92
C ASP A 19 -11.01 14.69 6.43
N THR A 20 -9.98 14.42 7.22
CA THR A 20 -10.03 14.49 8.68
C THR A 20 -9.56 15.86 9.15
N PHE A 21 -10.41 16.54 9.91
CA PHE A 21 -10.11 17.83 10.51
C PHE A 21 -9.75 17.68 11.98
N ARG A 22 -8.75 18.43 12.43
CA ARG A 22 -8.41 18.55 13.85
C ARG A 22 -8.13 20.02 14.15
N ASP A 23 -8.78 20.56 15.19
CA ASP A 23 -8.62 21.96 15.62
C ASP A 23 -8.84 23.00 14.50
N GLY A 24 -9.84 22.76 13.65
CA GLY A 24 -10.19 23.65 12.53
C GLY A 24 -9.22 23.62 11.36
N ARG A 25 -8.25 22.68 11.35
CA ARG A 25 -7.30 22.50 10.24
C ARG A 25 -7.49 21.14 9.57
N PHE A 26 -7.26 21.11 8.27
CA PHE A 26 -7.12 19.86 7.52
C PHE A 26 -5.88 19.13 8.02
N PHE A 27 -6.09 17.98 8.64
CA PHE A 27 -5.01 17.20 9.25
C PHE A 27 -4.54 16.08 8.32
N CYS A 28 -5.49 15.38 7.68
CA CYS A 28 -5.17 14.18 6.92
C CYS A 28 -6.27 13.84 5.90
N ARG A 29 -5.88 13.58 4.65
CA ARG A 29 -6.75 12.99 3.63
C ARG A 29 -6.53 11.48 3.59
N GLU A 30 -7.58 10.71 3.77
CA GLU A 30 -7.61 9.26 3.60
C GLU A 30 -8.22 8.91 2.24
N PHE A 31 -7.72 7.87 1.59
CA PHE A 31 -8.19 7.42 0.28
C PHE A 31 -8.63 5.96 0.35
N ALA A 32 -9.71 5.63 -0.36
CA ALA A 32 -10.13 4.25 -0.55
C ALA A 32 -9.19 3.53 -1.54
N PRO A 33 -9.06 2.19 -1.46
CA PRO A 33 -8.29 1.40 -2.43
C PRO A 33 -8.72 1.66 -3.88
N ALA A 34 -10.03 1.78 -4.13
CA ALA A 34 -10.59 2.03 -5.46
C ALA A 34 -10.07 3.33 -6.11
N HIS A 35 -9.68 4.32 -5.31
CA HIS A 35 -9.09 5.55 -5.83
C HIS A 35 -7.74 5.29 -6.52
N TYR A 36 -6.96 4.34 -6.00
CA TYR A 36 -5.63 4.02 -6.51
C TYR A 36 -5.66 3.15 -7.75
N VAL A 37 -6.66 2.29 -7.92
CA VAL A 37 -6.73 1.31 -9.03
C VAL A 37 -6.51 1.99 -10.39
N GLY A 38 -7.20 3.11 -10.66
CA GLY A 38 -7.04 3.83 -11.93
C GLY A 38 -5.64 4.41 -12.15
N VAL A 39 -5.06 4.98 -11.09
CA VAL A 39 -3.69 5.54 -11.12
C VAL A 39 -2.66 4.43 -11.31
N PHE A 40 -2.86 3.29 -10.65
CA PHE A 40 -1.99 2.13 -10.71
C PHE A 40 -1.96 1.51 -12.11
N HIS A 41 -3.10 1.41 -12.79
CA HIS A 41 -3.15 1.02 -14.19
C HIS A 41 -2.35 1.96 -15.08
N SER A 42 -2.48 3.29 -14.90
CA SER A 42 -1.70 4.26 -15.70
C SER A 42 -0.18 4.19 -15.45
N LEU A 43 0.23 3.74 -14.26
CA LEU A 43 1.62 3.56 -13.87
C LEU A 43 2.14 2.14 -14.16
N GLY A 44 1.30 1.26 -14.73
CA GLY A 44 1.65 -0.14 -15.01
C GLY A 44 1.89 -0.98 -13.76
N VAL A 45 1.33 -0.58 -12.61
CA VAL A 45 1.37 -1.35 -11.36
C VAL A 45 0.54 -2.62 -11.51
N SER A 46 1.19 -3.77 -11.37
CA SER A 46 0.54 -5.08 -11.40
C SER A 46 0.22 -5.59 -10.00
N THR A 47 0.97 -5.15 -8.99
CA THR A 47 0.98 -5.79 -7.67
C THR A 47 1.08 -4.77 -6.55
N VAL A 48 0.32 -4.97 -5.48
CA VAL A 48 0.37 -4.18 -4.24
C VAL A 48 0.86 -5.04 -3.08
N VAL A 49 1.81 -4.52 -2.31
CA VAL A 49 2.32 -5.11 -1.08
C VAL A 49 1.95 -4.24 0.11
N ARG A 50 1.23 -4.84 1.07
CA ARG A 50 0.83 -4.20 2.33
C ARG A 50 1.70 -4.68 3.49
N LEU A 51 2.27 -3.74 4.23
CA LEU A 51 3.20 -4.00 5.33
C LEU A 51 2.62 -3.77 6.74
N ASN A 52 1.37 -3.32 6.83
CA ASN A 52 0.70 -2.93 8.08
C ASN A 52 -0.66 -3.63 8.25
N ASP A 53 -1.30 -3.39 9.38
CA ASP A 53 -2.64 -3.91 9.67
C ASP A 53 -3.64 -3.65 8.55
N ALA A 54 -4.53 -4.60 8.33
CA ALA A 54 -5.56 -4.54 7.31
C ALA A 54 -6.59 -3.44 7.59
N CYS A 55 -6.30 -2.22 7.14
CA CYS A 55 -7.19 -1.07 7.25
C CYS A 55 -8.22 -0.98 6.11
N TYR A 56 -8.18 -1.95 5.19
CA TYR A 56 -9.07 -2.07 4.02
C TYR A 56 -9.09 -3.53 3.53
N GLN A 57 -10.10 -3.89 2.74
CA GLN A 57 -10.21 -5.22 2.13
C GLN A 57 -9.35 -5.34 0.88
N ARG A 58 -8.47 -6.35 0.81
CA ARG A 58 -7.58 -6.56 -0.34
C ARG A 58 -8.33 -6.79 -1.65
N GLN A 59 -9.55 -7.32 -1.57
CA GLN A 59 -10.45 -7.56 -2.70
C GLN A 59 -10.59 -6.33 -3.61
N ALA A 60 -10.59 -5.11 -3.06
CA ALA A 60 -10.74 -3.91 -3.88
C ALA A 60 -9.59 -3.70 -4.89
N PHE A 61 -8.38 -4.21 -4.63
CA PHE A 61 -7.30 -4.23 -5.61
C PHE A 61 -7.41 -5.43 -6.55
N VAL A 62 -7.71 -6.61 -6.00
CA VAL A 62 -7.82 -7.87 -6.77
C VAL A 62 -8.94 -7.78 -7.81
N GLU A 63 -10.11 -7.25 -7.46
CA GLU A 63 -11.22 -7.00 -8.39
C GLU A 63 -10.85 -5.94 -9.44
N GLY A 64 -9.90 -5.05 -9.11
CA GLY A 64 -9.30 -4.10 -10.03
C GLY A 64 -8.22 -4.69 -10.94
N GLY A 65 -7.96 -6.00 -10.88
CA GLY A 65 -6.93 -6.67 -11.67
C GLY A 65 -5.50 -6.45 -11.16
N ILE A 66 -5.35 -6.11 -9.89
CA ILE A 66 -4.06 -5.85 -9.25
C ILE A 66 -3.84 -6.90 -8.15
N ASP A 67 -2.76 -7.65 -8.26
CA ASP A 67 -2.41 -8.67 -7.26
C ASP A 67 -2.10 -8.02 -5.91
N HIS A 68 -2.37 -8.74 -4.83
CA HIS A 68 -2.24 -8.18 -3.48
C HIS A 68 -1.59 -9.17 -2.51
N HIS A 69 -0.54 -8.71 -1.83
CA HIS A 69 0.19 -9.48 -0.84
C HIS A 69 0.26 -8.76 0.51
N ASP A 70 0.03 -9.54 1.58
CA ASP A 70 0.19 -9.09 2.96
C ASP A 70 1.54 -9.59 3.51
N LEU A 71 2.46 -8.66 3.79
CA LEU A 71 3.76 -8.91 4.41
C LEU A 71 3.88 -8.08 5.69
N TYR A 72 3.01 -8.37 6.65
CA TYR A 72 2.95 -7.63 7.92
C TYR A 72 4.26 -7.78 8.73
N PHE A 73 4.72 -6.66 9.28
CA PHE A 73 5.66 -6.62 10.40
C PHE A 73 5.47 -5.35 11.23
N ASP A 74 5.96 -5.37 12.47
CA ASP A 74 5.68 -4.35 13.47
C ASP A 74 6.23 -2.97 13.09
N ASP A 75 5.49 -1.92 13.45
CA ASP A 75 5.89 -0.55 13.14
C ASP A 75 7.16 -0.15 13.89
N CYS A 76 8.01 0.66 13.22
CA CYS A 76 9.32 1.08 13.75
C CYS A 76 10.30 -0.07 14.07
N THR A 77 10.13 -1.24 13.46
CA THR A 77 11.07 -2.37 13.56
C THR A 77 11.72 -2.67 12.21
N ALA A 78 12.78 -3.48 12.22
CA ALA A 78 13.37 -4.03 10.99
C ALA A 78 12.50 -5.19 10.47
N PRO A 79 12.37 -5.34 9.14
CA PRO A 79 11.67 -6.50 8.57
C PRO A 79 12.42 -7.79 8.92
N PRO A 80 11.72 -8.86 9.34
CA PRO A 80 12.32 -10.18 9.49
C PRO A 80 12.86 -10.70 8.15
N ASP A 81 13.92 -11.52 8.17
CA ASP A 81 14.54 -12.06 6.94
C ASP A 81 13.51 -12.76 6.03
N ALA A 82 12.59 -13.54 6.60
CA ALA A 82 11.52 -14.19 5.84
C ALA A 82 10.60 -13.21 5.10
N VAL A 83 10.38 -12.00 5.65
CA VAL A 83 9.61 -10.94 4.98
C VAL A 83 10.41 -10.34 3.83
N VAL A 84 11.71 -10.13 4.04
CA VAL A 84 12.62 -9.62 3.00
C VAL A 84 12.70 -10.60 1.83
N GLU A 85 12.99 -11.87 2.11
CA GLU A 85 13.05 -12.93 1.10
C GLU A 85 11.75 -13.03 0.30
N ARG A 86 10.61 -13.02 1.00
CA ARG A 86 9.30 -13.07 0.35
C ARG A 86 9.02 -11.84 -0.51
N PHE A 87 9.45 -10.65 -0.07
CA PHE A 87 9.31 -9.43 -0.83
C PHE A 87 10.15 -9.48 -2.12
N LEU A 88 11.40 -9.93 -2.04
CA LEU A 88 12.28 -10.08 -3.20
C LEU A 88 11.71 -11.10 -4.20
N ASP A 89 11.21 -12.24 -3.71
CA ASP A 89 10.54 -13.26 -4.53
C ASP A 89 9.35 -12.68 -5.33
N ILE A 90 8.58 -11.77 -4.74
CA ILE A 90 7.47 -11.08 -5.42
C ILE A 90 8.04 -10.12 -6.47
N CYS A 91 9.03 -9.32 -6.11
CA CYS A 91 9.63 -8.34 -7.03
C CYS A 91 10.29 -8.96 -8.26
N ASP A 92 10.80 -10.18 -8.15
CA ASP A 92 11.44 -10.91 -9.25
C ASP A 92 10.43 -11.54 -10.22
N ARG A 93 9.19 -11.78 -9.77
CA ARG A 93 8.13 -12.42 -10.56
C ARG A 93 7.18 -11.42 -11.20
N GLU A 94 6.95 -10.31 -10.51
CA GLU A 94 5.92 -9.33 -10.85
C GLU A 94 6.46 -8.16 -11.69
N GLY A 95 5.54 -7.35 -12.21
CA GLY A 95 5.86 -6.11 -12.92
C GLY A 95 6.21 -4.96 -11.97
N THR A 96 5.54 -3.81 -12.14
CA THR A 96 5.71 -2.68 -11.23
C THR A 96 4.98 -2.96 -9.91
N VAL A 97 5.70 -2.86 -8.79
CA VAL A 97 5.18 -3.19 -7.45
C VAL A 97 4.92 -1.91 -6.66
N ALA A 98 3.69 -1.73 -6.19
CA ALA A 98 3.31 -0.66 -5.28
C ALA A 98 3.34 -1.13 -3.83
N VAL A 99 4.16 -0.50 -2.99
CA VAL A 99 4.37 -0.90 -1.59
C VAL A 99 3.83 0.18 -0.66
N HIS A 100 3.13 -0.22 0.39
CA HIS A 100 2.70 0.72 1.43
C HIS A 100 2.77 0.12 2.83
N CYS A 101 2.90 1.01 3.81
CA CYS A 101 2.61 0.75 5.21
C CYS A 101 1.47 1.67 5.65
N ARG A 102 1.51 2.21 6.88
CA ARG A 102 0.56 3.24 7.30
C ARG A 102 0.78 4.57 6.57
N ALA A 103 2.01 5.10 6.63
CA ALA A 103 2.36 6.40 6.04
C ALA A 103 3.09 6.28 4.68
N GLY A 104 3.59 5.09 4.33
CA GLY A 104 4.38 4.88 3.12
C GLY A 104 5.83 5.32 3.22
N LEU A 105 6.37 5.49 4.44
CA LEU A 105 7.71 6.05 4.67
C LEU A 105 8.69 5.02 5.26
N GLY A 106 8.56 4.68 6.55
CA GLY A 106 9.53 3.81 7.25
C GLY A 106 9.62 2.40 6.68
N ARG A 107 8.69 1.52 7.07
CA ARG A 107 8.63 0.12 6.60
C ARG A 107 8.73 -0.01 5.06
N THR A 108 8.03 0.86 4.35
CA THR A 108 8.01 0.91 2.89
C THR A 108 9.39 1.23 2.31
N GLY A 109 10.02 2.31 2.78
CA GLY A 109 11.36 2.69 2.32
C GLY A 109 12.40 1.63 2.66
N THR A 110 12.29 1.00 3.83
CA THR A 110 13.21 -0.08 4.25
C THR A 110 13.18 -1.30 3.35
N LEU A 111 12.03 -1.68 2.79
CA LEU A 111 11.96 -2.82 1.85
C LEU A 111 12.32 -2.43 0.41
N ILE A 112 12.10 -1.18 -0.01
CA ILE A 112 12.39 -0.74 -1.38
C ILE A 112 13.88 -0.42 -1.59
N ALA A 113 14.58 0.07 -0.57
CA ALA A 113 15.96 0.57 -0.65
C ALA A 113 16.97 -0.54 -0.97
#